data_AF-L9W072-F1
#
_entry.id   AF-L9W072-F1
#
_cell.length_a   1.000
_cell.length_b   1.000
_cell.length_c   1.000
_cell.angle_alpha   90.00
_cell.angle_beta   90.00
_cell.angle_gamma   90.00
#
_symmetry.space_group_name_H-M   'P 1'
#
loop_
_entity.id
_entity.type
_entity.pdbx_description
1 polymer ?
#
loop_
_entity_poly.entity_id
_entity_poly.type
_entity_poly.pdbx_seq_one_letter_code
_entity_poly.pdbx_strand_id
1 'polypeptide(L)' 'MIGLGTVVLAIFVVGQWGLLAAFFLATAGGVLFLGAGDELPRFSIRNFGLFVFYWLFLLLGIGVGVD' A
#
# COMPACT_ATOMS: atom_id res chain seq x y z
N MET A 1 19.01 -10.05 -25.29
CA MET A 1 18.71 -8.61 -25.51
C MET A 1 17.40 -8.30 -24.82
N ILE A 2 17.37 -7.33 -23.90
CA ILE A 2 16.14 -6.83 -23.29
C ILE A 2 15.59 -5.77 -24.24
N GLY A 3 14.36 -5.96 -24.75
CA GLY A 3 13.74 -5.02 -25.69
C GLY A 3 13.23 -3.76 -24.99
N LEU A 4 13.10 -2.66 -25.73
CA LEU A 4 12.55 -1.40 -25.21
C LEU A 4 11.18 -1.60 -24.52
N GLY A 5 10.34 -2.49 -25.05
CA GLY A 5 9.05 -2.85 -24.44
C GLY A 5 9.19 -3.47 -23.04
N THR A 6 10.21 -4.30 -22.81
CA THR A 6 10.50 -4.89 -21.49
C THR A 6 10.97 -3.82 -20.50
N VAL A 7 11.73 -2.83 -20.95
CA VAL A 7 12.18 -1.71 -20.12
C VAL A 7 11.00 -0.83 -19.71
N VAL A 8 10.11 -0.49 -20.65
CA VAL A 8 8.91 0.30 -20.38
C VAL A 8 7.99 -0.42 -19.39
N LEU A 9 7.77 -1.72 -19.59
CA LEU A 9 6.97 -2.53 -18.67
C LEU A 9 7.59 -2.56 -17.27
N ALA A 10 8.91 -2.72 -17.17
CA ALA A 10 9.61 -2.72 -15.88
C ALA A 10 9.44 -1.37 -15.14
N ILE A 11 9.56 -0.24 -15.85
CA ILE A 11 9.36 1.09 -15.26
C ILE A 11 7.91 1.26 -14.80
N PHE A 12 6.94 0.84 -15.61
CA PHE A 12 5.53 0.91 -15.26
C PHE A 12 5.23 0.10 -14.00
N VAL A 13 5.69 -1.15 -13.96
CA VAL A 13 5.51 -2.05 -12.81
C VAL A 13 6.15 -1.45 -11.56
N VAL A 14 7.42 -1.03 -11.63
CA VAL A 14 8.13 -0.43 -10.49
C VAL A 14 7.44 0.86 -10.03
N GLY A 15 7.00 1.72 -10.95
CA GLY A 15 6.28 2.96 -10.63
C GLY A 15 4.95 2.69 -9.93
N GLN A 16 4.17 1.73 -10.41
CA GLN A 16 2.91 1.31 -9.80
C GLN A 16 3.12 0.80 -8.37
N TRP A 17 4.09 -0.10 -8.15
CA TRP A 17 4.40 -0.62 -6.82
C TRP A 17 4.96 0.47 -5.89
N GLY A 18 5.75 1.41 -6.41
CA GLY A 18 6.26 2.56 -5.66
C GLY A 18 5.14 3.48 -5.18
N LEU A 19 4.15 3.78 -6.03
CA LEU A 19 2.98 4.57 -5.64
C LEU A 19 2.14 3.85 -4.57
N LEU A 20 1.92 2.55 -4.71
CA LEU A 20 1.18 1.76 -3.72
C LEU A 20 1.90 1.75 -2.35
N ALA A 21 3.22 1.59 -2.35
CA ALA A 21 4.02 1.65 -1.13
C ALA A 21 3.92 3.04 -0.46
N ALA A 22 3.96 4.13 -1.25
CA ALA A 22 3.80 5.48 -0.74
C ALA A 22 2.41 5.70 -0.10
N PHE A 23 1.34 5.21 -0.74
CA PHE A 23 -0.02 5.29 -0.17
C PHE A 23 -0.17 4.44 1.10
N PHE A 24 0.44 3.25 1.14
CA PHE A 24 0.46 2.41 2.34
C PHE A 24 1.13 3.15 3.49
N LEU A 25 2.32 3.71 3.25
CA LEU A 25 3.06 4.46 4.26
C LEU A 25 2.34 5.74 4.70
N ALA A 26 1.70 6.46 3.79
CA ALA A 26 0.93 7.66 4.12
C ALA A 26 -0.27 7.34 5.01
N THR A 27 -1.01 6.27 4.70
CA THR A 27 -2.18 5.86 5.49
C THR A 27 -1.78 5.20 6.80
N ALA A 28 -0.76 4.33 6.81
CA ALA A 28 -0.17 3.78 8.03
C ALA A 28 0.42 4.89 8.91
N GLY A 29 1.10 5.86 8.31
CA GLY A 29 1.68 7.00 9.01
C GLY A 29 0.62 7.92 9.60
N GLY A 30 -0.47 8.18 8.88
CA GLY A 30 -1.61 8.92 9.43
C GLY A 30 -2.30 8.16 10.57
N VAL A 31 -2.38 6.84 10.47
CA VAL A 31 -2.89 5.95 11.52
C VAL A 31 -2.00 5.92 12.77
N LEU A 32 -0.67 5.89 12.60
CA LEU A 32 0.29 5.68 13.68
C LEU A 32 0.79 6.99 14.32
N PHE A 33 0.90 8.07 13.56
CA PHE A 33 1.56 9.31 14.01
C PHE A 33 0.60 10.49 14.21
N LEU A 34 -0.51 10.61 13.45
CA LEU A 34 -1.50 11.68 13.70
C LEU A 34 -2.42 11.38 14.88
N GLY A 35 -2.46 10.14 15.38
CA GLY A 35 -3.17 9.73 16.61
C GLY A 35 -2.30 9.68 17.87
N ALA A 36 -1.04 10.13 17.81
CA ALA A 36 -0.07 10.04 18.90
C ALA A 36 0.01 11.31 19.78
N GLY A 37 -0.90 12.26 19.62
CA GLY A 37 -1.03 13.40 20.52
C GLY A 37 -1.98 13.07 21.65
N ASP A 38 -1.44 12.75 22.84
CA ASP A 38 -1.99 12.68 24.22
C ASP A 38 -3.42 12.16 24.50
N GLU A 39 -4.19 11.81 23.49
CA GLU A 39 -5.52 11.23 23.55
C GLU A 39 -5.54 10.10 22.53
N LEU A 40 -4.95 8.95 22.84
CA LEU A 40 -5.16 7.76 22.01
C LEU A 40 -6.58 7.26 22.27
N PRO A 41 -7.57 7.41 21.35
CA PRO A 41 -8.67 6.48 21.34
C PRO A 41 -8.05 5.19 20.81
N ARG A 42 -7.67 4.31 21.74
CA ARG A 42 -7.26 2.91 21.56
C ARG A 42 -7.48 2.48 20.12
N PHE A 43 -6.42 2.47 19.32
CA PHE A 43 -6.50 1.95 17.97
C PHE A 43 -7.04 0.53 18.09
N SER A 44 -8.33 0.37 17.79
CA SER A 44 -9.02 -0.89 18.06
C SER A 44 -8.35 -1.95 17.20
N ILE A 45 -7.97 -3.08 17.80
CA ILE A 45 -7.40 -4.23 17.07
C ILE A 45 -8.27 -4.59 15.86
N ARG A 46 -9.59 -4.37 15.96
CA ARG A 46 -10.54 -4.49 14.86
C ARG A 46 -10.21 -3.56 13.68
N ASN A 47 -9.98 -2.27 13.94
CA ASN A 47 -9.69 -1.28 12.90
C ASN A 47 -8.30 -1.51 12.28
N PHE A 48 -7.32 -1.91 13.10
CA PHE A 48 -6.01 -2.33 12.60
C PHE A 48 -6.12 -3.58 11.70
N GLY A 49 -6.89 -4.58 12.12
CA GLY A 49 -7.16 -5.78 11.32
C GLY A 49 -7.85 -5.45 10.00
N LEU A 50 -8.85 -4.55 10.00
CA LEU A 50 -9.51 -4.09 8.77
C LEU A 50 -8.56 -3.32 7.85
N PHE A 51 -7.68 -2.50 8.40
CA PHE A 51 -6.64 -1.79 7.64
C PHE A 51 -5.69 -2.76 6.94
N VAL A 52 -5.15 -3.73 7.69
CA VAL A 52 -4.24 -4.75 7.14
C VAL A 52 -4.97 -5.60 6.10
N PHE A 53 -6.21 -6.02 6.38
CA PHE A 53 -7.01 -6.82 5.46
C PHE A 53 -7.33 -6.07 4.15
N TYR A 54 -7.71 -4.79 4.24
CA TYR A 54 -7.93 -3.92 3.08
C TYR A 54 -6.69 -3.84 2.20
N TRP A 55 -5.51 -3.63 2.78
CA TRP A 55 -4.26 -3.54 2.02
C TRP A 55 -3.85 -4.87 1.40
N LEU A 56 -4.01 -6.00 2.11
CA LEU A 56 -3.78 -7.33 1.53
C LEU A 56 -4.72 -7.60 0.35
N PHE A 57 -6.00 -7.25 0.48
CA PHE A 57 -6.98 -7.44 -0.59
C PHE A 57 -6.73 -6.52 -1.79
N LEU A 58 -6.31 -5.28 -1.55
CA LEU A 58 -5.92 -4.34 -2.59
C LEU A 58 -4.70 -4.84 -3.37
N LEU A 59 -3.67 -5.33 -2.67
CA LEU A 59 -2.46 -5.88 -3.29
C LEU A 59 -2.78 -7.16 -4.08
N LEU A 60 -3.67 -8.01 -3.57
CA LEU A 60 -4.17 -9.19 -4.29
C LEU A 60 -4.97 -8.81 -5.53
N GLY A 61 -5.90 -7.86 -5.43
CA GLY A 61 -6.73 -7.43 -6.57
C GLY A 61 -5.90 -6.79 -7.69
N ILE A 62 -4.85 -6.04 -7.33
CA ILE A 62 -3.90 -5.48 -8.29
C ILE A 62 -3.00 -6.58 -8.86
N GLY A 63 -2.54 -7.53 -8.03
CA GLY A 63 -1.74 -8.67 -8.50
C GLY A 63 -2.48 -9.61 -9.45
N VAL A 64 -3.81 -9.76 -9.27
CA VAL A 64 -4.69 -10.55 -10.16
C VAL A 64 -5.03 -9.81 -11.45
N GLY A 65 -5.14 -8.48 -11.42
CA GLY A 65 -5.40 -7.67 -12.62
C GLY A 65 -4.18 -7.43 -13.53
N VAL A 66 -3.00 -7.90 -13.13
CA VAL A 66 -1.73 -7.79 -13.87
C VAL A 66 -1.39 -9.08 -14.64
N ASP A 67 -2.14 -10.17 -14.41
CA ASP A 67 -2.05 -11.43 -15.18
C ASP A 67 -2.79 -11.35 -16.52
#